data_AF-A0A0P7YRV9-F1
#
_entry.id   AF-A0A0P7YRV9-F1
#
_cell.length_a   1.000
_cell.length_b   1.000
_cell.length_c   1.000
_cell.angle_alpha   90.00
_cell.angle_beta   90.00
_cell.angle_gamma   90.00
#
_symmetry.space_group_name_H-M   'P 1'
#
loop_
_entity.id
_entity.type
_entity.pdbx_description
1 polymer ?
#
loop_
_entity_poly.entity_id
_entity_poly.type
_entity_poly.pdbx_seq_one_letter_code
_entity_poly.pdbx_strand_id
1 'polypeptide(L)'
;MKLRQKRRIRQRLQTLLFGSILIWMVASFIAAVPARALHRQSAPDILSEYARVESYRGYVYGLEGADGAEAIAKEENGTTKLLCKAASAMSAVDLVQACGVPIGIARHLRVLSHKDMAHDIVVTSM
;
A
#
# COMPACT_ATOMS: atom_id res chain seq x y z
N MET A 1 -63.96 11.74 -9.38
CA MET A 1 -62.69 11.96 -10.12
C MET A 1 -61.48 12.40 -9.29
N LYS A 2 -61.53 12.48 -7.94
CA LYS A 2 -60.48 13.14 -7.11
C LYS A 2 -59.45 12.22 -6.40
N LEU A 3 -59.63 10.90 -6.38
CA LEU A 3 -58.75 9.98 -5.63
C LEU A 3 -57.55 9.45 -6.45
N ARG A 4 -57.68 9.37 -7.79
CA ARG A 4 -56.62 8.84 -8.68
C ARG A 4 -55.47 9.83 -8.92
N GLN A 5 -55.71 11.14 -8.79
CA GLN A 5 -54.66 12.17 -8.91
C GLN A 5 -53.74 12.19 -7.67
N LYS A 6 -54.29 12.08 -6.46
CA LYS A 6 -53.51 12.04 -5.20
C LYS A 6 -52.51 10.88 -5.13
N ARG A 7 -52.87 9.71 -5.67
CA ARG A 7 -51.97 8.53 -5.70
C ARG A 7 -50.78 8.72 -6.66
N ARG A 8 -51.01 9.33 -7.83
CA ARG A 8 -49.93 9.62 -8.80
C ARG A 8 -48.91 10.65 -8.29
N ILE A 9 -49.35 11.62 -7.49
CA ILE A 9 -48.45 12.63 -6.90
C ILE A 9 -47.55 12.01 -5.81
N ARG A 10 -48.09 11.12 -4.96
CA ARG A 10 -47.28 10.41 -3.94
C ARG A 10 -46.22 9.50 -4.56
N GLN A 11 -46.55 8.80 -5.64
CA GLN A 11 -45.61 7.93 -6.35
C GLN A 11 -44.45 8.71 -6.99
N ARG A 12 -44.71 9.92 -7.52
CA ARG A 12 -43.66 10.80 -8.08
C ARG A 12 -42.75 11.40 -7.01
N LEU A 13 -43.27 11.66 -5.80
CA LEU A 13 -42.48 12.18 -4.70
C LEU A 13 -41.51 11.12 -4.14
N GLN A 14 -41.97 9.86 -4.05
CA GLN A 14 -41.13 8.75 -3.59
C GLN A 14 -39.95 8.48 -4.55
N THR A 15 -40.17 8.49 -5.86
CA THR A 15 -39.07 8.27 -6.82
C THR A 15 -38.02 9.38 -6.80
N LEU A 16 -38.42 10.63 -6.56
CA LEU A 16 -37.46 11.74 -6.39
C LEU A 16 -36.63 11.60 -5.12
N LEU A 17 -37.23 11.15 -4.02
CA LEU A 17 -36.53 10.90 -2.75
C LEU A 17 -35.56 9.72 -2.86
N PHE A 18 -35.94 8.63 -3.52
CA PHE A 18 -35.03 7.50 -3.76
C PHE A 18 -33.89 7.87 -4.70
N GLY A 19 -34.15 8.67 -5.73
CA GLY A 19 -33.12 9.15 -6.67
C GLY A 19 -32.05 10.00 -5.99
N SER A 20 -32.43 10.92 -5.09
CA SER A 20 -31.47 11.77 -4.40
C SER A 20 -30.58 11.00 -3.41
N ILE A 21 -31.14 10.01 -2.70
CA ILE A 21 -30.37 9.14 -1.79
C ILE A 21 -29.37 8.28 -2.57
N LEU A 22 -29.78 7.76 -3.74
CA LEU A 22 -28.90 6.93 -4.56
C LEU A 22 -27.71 7.73 -5.09
N ILE A 23 -27.93 8.98 -5.53
CA ILE A 23 -26.86 9.89 -5.98
C ILE A 23 -25.91 10.21 -4.82
N TRP A 24 -26.44 10.44 -3.62
CA TRP A 24 -25.62 10.70 -2.43
C TRP A 24 -24.77 9.49 -2.02
N MET A 25 -25.31 8.27 -2.09
CA MET A 25 -24.54 7.05 -1.82
C MET A 25 -23.43 6.83 -2.86
N VAL A 26 -23.69 7.08 -4.15
CA VAL A 26 -22.68 6.93 -5.21
C VAL A 26 -21.56 7.97 -5.06
N ALA A 27 -21.89 9.22 -4.76
CA ALA A 27 -20.88 10.26 -4.50
C ALA A 27 -20.03 9.95 -3.26
N SER A 28 -20.65 9.43 -2.20
CA SER A 28 -19.93 9.00 -0.98
C SER A 28 -19.01 7.81 -1.25
N PHE A 29 -19.39 6.90 -2.15
CA PHE A 29 -18.57 5.75 -2.53
C PHE A 29 -17.33 6.15 -3.34
N ILE A 30 -17.42 7.19 -4.18
CA ILE A 30 -16.29 7.70 -4.96
C ILE A 30 -15.31 8.49 -4.06
N ALA A 31 -15.82 9.21 -3.06
CA ALA A 31 -14.99 9.88 -2.05
C ALA A 31 -14.38 8.92 -1.01
N ALA A 32 -14.96 7.72 -0.86
CA ALA A 32 -14.49 6.67 0.04
C ALA A 32 -13.57 5.64 -0.65
N VAL A 33 -13.16 5.85 -1.91
CA VAL A 33 -11.95 5.21 -2.43
C VAL A 33 -10.81 5.83 -1.64
N PRO A 34 -10.32 5.14 -0.58
CA PRO A 34 -9.31 5.76 0.21
C PRO A 34 -8.07 5.82 -0.68
N ALA A 35 -7.40 6.95 -0.63
CA ALA A 35 -6.05 7.16 -1.12
C ALA A 35 -5.05 6.22 -0.41
N ARG A 36 -5.26 4.90 -0.46
CA ARG A 36 -4.31 3.86 -0.04
C ARG A 36 -3.31 3.52 -1.14
N ALA A 37 -3.08 4.45 -2.07
CA ALA A 37 -2.03 4.31 -3.07
C ALA A 37 -0.65 4.72 -2.51
N LEU A 38 -0.58 5.34 -1.34
CA LEU A 38 0.66 5.83 -0.72
C LEU A 38 0.59 5.64 0.80
N HIS A 39 0.85 4.44 1.30
CA HIS A 39 1.33 4.31 2.67
C HIS A 39 2.72 3.69 2.57
N ARG A 40 3.75 4.53 2.73
CA ARG A 40 5.08 4.04 3.12
C ARG A 40 4.87 3.22 4.38
N GLN A 41 5.26 1.95 4.36
CA GLN A 41 5.17 1.12 5.55
C GLN A 41 6.01 1.75 6.66
N SER A 42 5.49 1.71 7.89
CA SER A 42 6.26 2.04 9.07
C SER A 42 7.49 1.14 9.08
N ALA A 43 8.68 1.75 9.04
CA ALA A 43 9.94 1.02 9.09
C ALA A 43 9.96 0.10 10.33
N PRO A 44 10.35 -1.18 10.22
CA PRO A 44 10.57 -2.00 11.39
C PRO A 44 11.68 -1.37 12.24
N ASP A 45 11.66 -1.58 13.57
CA ASP A 45 12.58 -0.92 14.51
C ASP A 45 14.06 -0.97 14.07
N ILE A 46 14.49 -2.10 13.50
CA ILE A 46 15.86 -2.32 13.00
C ILE A 46 16.24 -1.47 11.78
N LEU A 47 15.27 -0.90 11.08
CA LEU A 47 15.45 -0.02 9.92
C LEU A 47 14.81 1.37 10.16
N SER A 48 14.50 1.72 11.41
CA SER A 48 13.88 3.00 11.77
C SER A 48 14.74 4.22 11.41
N GLU A 49 16.05 4.05 11.26
CA GLU A 49 17.00 5.08 10.85
C GLU A 49 17.02 5.37 9.34
N TYR A 50 16.29 4.60 8.54
CA TYR A 50 16.24 4.73 7.08
C TYR A 50 15.04 5.58 6.65
N ALA A 51 15.26 6.54 5.76
CA ALA A 51 14.22 7.47 5.34
C ALA A 51 13.12 6.81 4.48
N ARG A 52 13.46 5.71 3.79
CA ARG A 52 12.54 4.95 2.94
C ARG A 52 12.68 3.46 3.20
N VAL A 53 11.54 2.78 3.29
CA VAL A 53 11.48 1.34 3.50
C VAL A 53 10.47 0.72 2.56
N GLU A 54 10.93 -0.27 1.80
CA GLU A 54 10.10 -1.06 0.89
C GLU A 54 10.04 -2.49 1.36
N SER A 55 8.88 -3.15 1.29
CA SER A 55 8.79 -4.58 1.59
C SER A 55 8.24 -5.41 0.43
N TYR A 56 8.68 -6.66 0.38
CA TYR A 56 8.18 -7.66 -0.55
C TYR A 56 8.40 -9.07 -0.04
N ARG A 57 7.31 -9.84 0.09
CA ARG A 57 7.31 -11.27 0.50
C ARG A 57 8.20 -11.56 1.72
N GLY A 58 8.07 -10.74 2.76
CA GLY A 58 8.83 -10.86 4.00
C GLY A 58 10.26 -10.34 3.93
N TYR A 59 10.71 -9.75 2.83
CA TYR A 59 11.95 -8.97 2.79
C TYR A 59 11.62 -7.50 2.98
N VAL A 60 12.50 -6.79 3.67
CA VAL A 60 12.40 -5.37 3.94
C VAL A 60 13.70 -4.70 3.50
N TYR A 61 13.59 -3.65 2.70
CA TYR A 61 14.72 -2.92 2.13
C TYR A 61 14.69 -1.47 2.61
N GLY A 62 15.69 -1.11 3.42
CA GLY A 62 15.93 0.24 3.90
C GLY A 62 16.85 1.02 2.96
N LEU A 63 16.38 2.19 2.54
CA LEU A 63 17.03 3.12 1.65
C LEU A 63 17.31 4.43 2.39
N GLU A 64 18.34 5.16 1.93
CA GLU A 64 18.66 6.51 2.42
C GLU A 64 18.91 6.54 3.94
N GLY A 65 19.71 5.60 4.44
CA GLY A 65 20.26 5.66 5.80
C GLY A 65 21.35 6.73 5.92
N ALA A 66 21.87 6.93 7.14
CA ALA A 66 23.01 7.82 7.37
C ALA A 66 24.16 7.53 6.39
N ASP A 67 24.76 8.58 5.83
CA ASP A 67 25.84 8.49 4.82
C ASP A 67 25.48 7.75 3.52
N GLY A 68 24.18 7.63 3.22
CA GLY A 68 23.69 6.88 2.06
C GLY A 68 23.74 5.36 2.27
N ALA A 69 23.84 4.90 3.52
CA ALA A 69 23.79 3.49 3.85
C ALA A 69 22.45 2.87 3.39
N GLU A 70 22.51 1.60 3.04
CA GLU A 70 21.35 0.79 2.66
C GLU A 70 21.38 -0.53 3.44
N ALA A 71 20.21 -1.12 3.68
CA ALA A 71 20.13 -2.38 4.43
C ALA A 71 18.98 -3.26 3.96
N ILE A 72 19.18 -4.57 4.05
CA ILE A 72 18.12 -5.54 3.78
C ILE A 72 17.90 -6.38 5.03
N ALA A 73 16.65 -6.54 5.39
CA ALA A 73 16.19 -7.40 6.44
C ALA A 73 15.17 -8.42 5.92
N LYS A 74 14.95 -9.47 6.69
CA LYS A 74 13.98 -10.53 6.39
C LYS A 74 13.17 -10.83 7.64
N GLU A 75 11.87 -10.89 7.47
CA GLU A 75 10.91 -11.32 8.47
C GLU A 75 10.90 -12.85 8.54
N GLU A 76 11.18 -13.38 9.73
CA GLU A 76 11.15 -14.80 10.03
C GLU A 76 10.40 -15.00 11.35
N ASN A 77 9.30 -15.78 11.32
CA ASN A 77 8.48 -16.07 12.50
C ASN A 77 8.00 -14.80 13.24
N GLY A 78 7.62 -13.76 12.50
CA GLY A 78 7.16 -12.47 13.06
C GLY A 78 8.28 -11.60 13.65
N THR A 79 9.55 -11.98 13.47
CA THR A 79 10.71 -11.17 13.86
C THR A 79 11.48 -10.75 12.63
N THR A 80 11.71 -9.45 12.45
CA THR A 80 12.53 -8.93 11.36
C THR A 80 14.00 -8.99 11.75
N LYS A 81 14.81 -9.70 10.96
CA LYS A 81 16.25 -9.84 11.15
C LYS A 81 17.01 -9.14 10.05
N LEU A 82 18.01 -8.34 10.42
CA LEU A 82 18.93 -7.73 9.46
C LEU A 82 19.75 -8.83 8.76
N LEU A 83 19.67 -8.91 7.43
CA LEU A 83 20.53 -9.80 6.65
C LEU A 83 21.89 -9.14 6.42
N CYS A 84 21.86 -7.84 6.11
CA CYS A 84 23.04 -7.09 5.71
C CYS A 84 22.80 -5.58 5.84
N LYS A 85 23.88 -4.82 5.94
CA LYS A 85 23.92 -3.36 5.85
C LYS A 85 25.16 -2.95 5.07
N ALA A 86 24.99 -2.12 4.06
CA ALA A 86 26.10 -1.45 3.42
C ALA A 86 26.53 -0.24 4.27
N ALA A 87 27.84 -0.10 4.47
CA ALA A 87 28.42 1.02 5.22
C ALA A 87 28.50 2.32 4.39
N SER A 88 28.27 2.24 3.08
CA SER A 88 28.30 3.34 2.13
C SER A 88 27.25 3.11 1.05
N ALA A 89 26.92 4.15 0.29
CA ALA A 89 26.05 4.02 -0.87
C ALA A 89 26.56 2.92 -1.82
N MET A 90 25.73 1.91 -2.03
CA MET A 90 25.93 0.85 -3.02
C MET A 90 24.75 0.88 -3.98
N SER A 91 24.92 0.33 -5.18
CA SER A 91 23.73 0.12 -6.00
C SER A 91 22.83 -0.91 -5.33
N ALA A 92 21.51 -0.71 -5.43
CA ALA A 92 20.54 -1.67 -4.92
C ALA A 92 20.80 -3.10 -5.43
N VAL A 93 21.35 -3.24 -6.65
CA VAL A 93 21.69 -4.55 -7.24
C VAL A 93 22.85 -5.21 -6.49
N ASP A 94 23.92 -4.45 -6.24
CA ASP A 94 25.11 -4.97 -5.57
C ASP A 94 24.80 -5.33 -4.12
N LEU A 95 23.98 -4.51 -3.45
CA LEU A 95 23.51 -4.82 -2.11
C LEU A 95 22.70 -6.12 -2.12
N VAL A 96 21.64 -6.21 -2.93
CA VAL A 96 20.76 -7.38 -2.98
C VAL A 96 21.52 -8.67 -3.33
N GLN A 97 22.53 -8.58 -4.21
CA GLN A 97 23.45 -9.68 -4.51
C GLN A 97 24.35 -10.03 -3.32
N ALA A 98 24.98 -9.05 -2.68
CA ALA A 98 25.82 -9.24 -1.51
C ALA A 98 25.04 -9.83 -0.33
N CYS A 99 23.76 -9.49 -0.21
CA CYS A 99 22.85 -9.98 0.84
C CYS A 99 22.24 -11.35 0.54
N GLY A 100 22.60 -11.97 -0.59
CA GLY A 100 22.13 -13.32 -0.94
C GLY A 100 20.62 -13.42 -1.18
N VAL A 101 19.98 -12.33 -1.59
CA VAL A 101 18.53 -12.31 -1.79
C VAL A 101 18.16 -13.05 -3.09
N PRO A 102 17.10 -13.89 -3.09
CA PRO A 102 16.70 -14.61 -4.30
C PRO A 102 16.37 -13.68 -5.49
N ILE A 103 16.77 -14.07 -6.69
CA ILE A 103 16.65 -13.23 -7.93
C ILE A 103 15.23 -12.69 -8.16
N GLY A 104 14.19 -13.50 -7.89
CA GLY A 104 12.79 -13.06 -8.05
C GLY A 104 12.39 -11.96 -7.07
N ILE A 105 12.86 -12.05 -5.82
CA ILE A 105 12.67 -11.03 -4.78
C ILE A 105 13.48 -9.78 -5.13
N ALA A 106 14.75 -9.96 -5.51
CA ALA A 106 15.65 -8.91 -5.95
C ALA A 106 15.05 -8.02 -7.04
N ARG A 107 14.48 -8.65 -8.08
CA ARG A 107 13.83 -7.94 -9.18
C ARG A 107 12.63 -7.11 -8.71
N HIS A 108 11.84 -7.62 -7.77
CA HIS A 108 10.68 -6.91 -7.25
C HIS A 108 11.09 -5.74 -6.35
N LEU A 109 12.00 -5.95 -5.40
CA LEU A 109 12.53 -4.89 -4.55
C LEU A 109 13.10 -3.74 -5.38
N ARG A 110 13.77 -4.04 -6.50
CA ARG A 110 14.24 -3.02 -7.45
C ARG A 110 13.11 -2.23 -8.09
N VAL A 111 12.04 -2.91 -8.55
CA VAL A 111 10.89 -2.23 -9.15
C VAL A 111 10.21 -1.32 -8.14
N LEU A 112 10.07 -1.79 -6.89
CA LEU A 112 9.48 -1.02 -5.78
C LEU A 112 10.32 0.22 -5.47
N SER A 113 11.63 0.06 -5.29
CA SER A 113 12.57 1.17 -5.06
C SER A 113 12.54 2.22 -6.18
N HIS A 114 12.58 1.79 -7.45
CA HIS A 114 12.57 2.69 -8.60
C HIS A 114 11.22 3.40 -8.81
N LYS A 115 10.12 2.78 -8.41
CA LYS A 115 8.78 3.36 -8.57
C LYS A 115 8.29 4.11 -7.32
N ASP A 116 9.10 4.18 -6.27
CA ASP A 116 8.71 4.70 -4.95
C ASP A 116 7.39 4.06 -4.47
N MET A 117 7.31 2.73 -4.60
CA MET A 117 6.11 1.94 -4.28
C MET A 117 6.41 0.93 -3.17
N ALA A 118 5.60 0.92 -2.12
CA ALA A 118 5.56 -0.15 -1.12
C ALA A 118 4.52 -1.22 -1.49
N HIS A 119 4.79 -2.49 -1.21
CA HIS A 119 3.89 -3.58 -1.56
C HIS A 119 3.39 -4.36 -0.32
N ASP A 120 2.18 -4.03 0.14
CA ASP A 120 1.40 -4.90 1.02
C ASP A 120 0.49 -5.80 0.18
N ILE A 121 0.91 -7.04 -0.09
CA ILE A 121 -0.02 -8.05 -0.62
C ILE A 121 -0.81 -8.60 0.56
N VAL A 122 -1.98 -8.01 0.83
CA VAL A 122 -2.97 -8.65 1.69
C VAL A 122 -3.55 -9.83 0.93
N VAL A 123 -3.04 -11.04 1.20
CA VAL A 123 -3.71 -12.26 0.75
C VAL A 123 -4.95 -12.43 1.61
N THR A 124 -6.09 -11.97 1.12
CA THR A 124 -7.38 -12.36 1.70
C THR A 124 -7.54 -13.86 1.46
N SER A 125 -7.38 -14.66 2.51
CA SER A 125 -7.84 -16.05 2.51
C SER A 125 -9.35 -16.03 2.26
N MET A 126 -9.79 -16.62 1.15
CA MET A 126 -11.18 -17.04 0.99
C MET A 126 -11.47 -18.22 1.91
#